data_AF-A0A813FKJ5-F1
#
_entry.id   AF-A0A813FKJ5-F1
#
_cell.length_a   1.000
_cell.length_b   1.000
_cell.length_c   1.000
_cell.angle_alpha   90.00
_cell.angle_beta   90.00
_cell.angle_gamma   90.00
#
_symmetry.space_group_name_H-M   'P 1'
#
loop_
_entity.id
_entity.type
_entity.pdbx_description
1 polymer ?
#
loop_
_entity_poly.entity_id
_entity_poly.type
_entity_poly.pdbx_seq_one_letter_code
_entity_poly.pdbx_strand_id
1 'polypeptide(L)'
;MYATVNGKASATDVTIATGLTNQEVADRVVIIHDATGARISCIPVSIGSPGGLVSSYVVSYPGYTGNLSVMGSLQFSPEGSDASQILSYEITGGDASCGTANVTGIANACGIHIHVGTNCSDASTIGGHFWNKTLYSTDPWQSVMYATENGKASAADVTIATGLTNQEVADRVVIIHDATGARISCSQMYFYKQPPAQTSTAATTATTTATATATTATTTTTSAQMNALISRATTLKAGSKAWLLFALASAAFLS
;
A
#
# COMPACT_ATOMS: atom_id res chain seq x y z
N MET A 1 17.56 1.99 -20.14
CA MET A 1 17.96 3.39 -20.34
C MET A 1 16.70 4.24 -20.30
N TYR A 2 16.63 5.22 -19.39
CA TYR A 2 15.50 6.16 -19.36
C TYR A 2 15.88 7.40 -20.17
N ALA A 3 15.06 7.76 -21.14
CA ALA A 3 15.23 9.03 -21.84
C ALA A 3 14.87 10.18 -20.89
N THR A 4 15.73 11.19 -20.81
CA THR A 4 15.43 12.41 -20.07
C THR A 4 14.66 13.39 -20.96
N VAL A 5 13.60 14.00 -20.44
CA VAL A 5 12.95 15.17 -21.06
C VAL A 5 13.31 16.38 -20.20
N ASN A 6 13.98 17.38 -20.78
CA ASN A 6 14.47 18.57 -20.07
C ASN A 6 15.30 18.26 -18.81
N GLY A 7 16.20 17.26 -18.89
CA GLY A 7 17.04 16.86 -17.76
C GLY A 7 16.32 16.07 -16.66
N LYS A 8 15.03 15.74 -16.84
CA LYS A 8 14.26 14.90 -15.91
C LYS A 8 14.07 13.51 -16.50
N ALA A 9 14.45 12.48 -15.73
CA ALA A 9 14.01 11.11 -15.93
C ALA A 9 13.06 10.73 -14.77
N SER A 10 11.96 10.07 -15.09
CA SER A 10 11.04 9.51 -14.10
C SER A 10 10.56 8.14 -14.57
N ALA A 11 10.47 7.20 -13.64
CA ALA A 11 9.92 5.89 -13.89
C ALA A 11 9.10 5.47 -12.67
N THR A 12 8.03 4.70 -12.90
CA THR A 12 7.18 4.09 -11.88
C THR A 12 7.09 2.60 -12.19
N ASP A 13 6.90 1.79 -11.15
CA ASP A 13 6.70 0.33 -11.26
C ASP A 13 7.81 -0.41 -12.03
N VAL A 14 9.05 0.07 -11.86
CA VAL A 14 10.22 -0.56 -12.45
C VAL A 14 10.62 -1.76 -11.61
N THR A 15 10.45 -2.95 -12.16
CA THR A 15 11.02 -4.17 -11.58
C THR A 15 12.50 -4.28 -11.93
N ILE A 16 13.36 -4.35 -10.93
CA ILE A 16 14.80 -4.60 -11.09
C ILE A 16 15.13 -5.89 -10.36
N ALA A 17 15.45 -6.94 -11.12
CA ALA A 17 15.96 -8.19 -10.55
C ALA A 17 17.43 -8.02 -10.19
N THR A 18 17.71 -7.67 -8.93
CA THR A 18 19.08 -7.51 -8.42
C THR A 18 19.70 -8.83 -7.98
N GLY A 19 18.87 -9.86 -7.73
CA GLY A 19 19.30 -11.09 -7.05
C GLY A 19 19.58 -10.91 -5.55
N LEU A 20 19.24 -9.74 -4.99
CA LEU A 20 19.39 -9.38 -3.58
C LEU A 20 18.02 -9.20 -2.94
N THR A 21 17.93 -9.48 -1.64
CA THR A 21 16.76 -9.21 -0.81
C THR A 21 16.55 -7.70 -0.63
N ASN A 22 15.33 -7.29 -0.26
CA ASN A 22 15.05 -5.88 0.04
C ASN A 22 15.93 -5.33 1.18
N GLN A 23 16.27 -6.17 2.16
CA GLN A 23 17.18 -5.80 3.25
C GLN A 23 18.60 -5.54 2.73
N GLU A 24 19.11 -6.41 1.87
CA GLU A 24 20.45 -6.24 1.28
C GLU A 24 20.56 -5.04 0.35
N VAL A 25 19.43 -4.56 -0.20
CA VAL A 25 19.33 -3.38 -1.06
C VAL A 25 19.09 -2.10 -0.26
N ALA A 26 18.43 -2.16 0.90
CA ALA A 26 18.10 -1.00 1.74
C ALA A 26 19.33 -0.20 2.20
N ASP A 27 20.48 -0.86 2.40
CA ASP A 27 21.73 -0.19 2.79
C ASP A 27 22.63 0.15 1.59
N ARG A 28 22.08 0.10 0.38
CA ARG A 28 22.82 0.37 -0.86
C ARG A 28 22.44 1.72 -1.45
N VAL A 29 23.17 2.10 -2.47
CA VAL A 29 22.93 3.30 -3.25
C VAL A 29 22.64 2.93 -4.71
N VAL A 30 21.73 3.66 -5.34
CA VAL A 30 21.63 3.69 -6.80
C VAL A 30 22.62 4.74 -7.31
N ILE A 31 23.49 4.33 -8.24
CA ILE A 31 24.43 5.23 -8.92
C ILE A 31 23.85 5.66 -10.26
N ILE A 32 23.70 6.96 -10.47
CA ILE A 32 23.34 7.52 -11.77
C ILE A 32 24.62 7.71 -12.57
N HIS A 33 24.60 7.24 -13.81
CA HIS A 33 25.68 7.43 -14.78
C HIS A 33 25.27 8.46 -15.84
N ASP A 34 26.22 9.24 -16.34
CA ASP A 34 26.03 10.08 -17.54
C ASP A 34 26.14 9.27 -18.84
N ALA A 35 25.99 9.95 -19.98
CA ALA A 35 26.05 9.32 -21.29
C ALA A 35 27.43 8.73 -21.65
N THR A 36 28.50 9.11 -20.93
CA THR A 36 29.85 8.53 -21.09
C THR A 36 30.06 7.30 -20.20
N GLY A 37 29.13 7.04 -19.27
CA GLY A 37 29.27 6.01 -18.24
C GLY A 37 29.98 6.50 -16.97
N ALA A 38 30.21 7.80 -16.81
CA ALA A 38 30.77 8.35 -15.58
C ALA A 38 29.69 8.43 -14.49
N ARG A 39 30.05 8.18 -13.23
CA ARG A 39 29.14 8.28 -12.08
C ARG A 39 28.92 9.75 -11.73
N ILE A 40 27.68 10.23 -11.75
CA ILE A 40 27.34 11.64 -11.52
C ILE A 40 26.50 11.90 -10.27
N SER A 41 25.88 10.86 -9.70
CA SER A 41 25.13 10.98 -8.46
C SER A 41 24.99 9.62 -7.77
N CYS A 42 24.83 9.65 -6.45
CA CYS A 42 24.44 8.51 -5.63
C CYS A 42 23.16 8.85 -4.87
N ILE A 43 22.23 7.91 -4.84
CA ILE A 43 20.95 8.05 -4.13
C ILE A 43 20.85 6.88 -3.16
N PRO A 44 20.82 7.12 -1.84
CA PRO A 44 20.53 6.07 -0.86
C PRO A 44 19.21 5.40 -1.20
N VAL A 45 19.17 4.08 -1.16
CA VAL A 45 17.93 3.34 -1.29
C VAL A 45 17.20 3.35 0.04
N SER A 46 16.36 4.37 0.26
CA SER A 46 15.37 4.27 1.32
C SER A 46 14.23 3.40 0.81
N ILE A 47 14.16 2.16 1.29
CA ILE A 47 12.84 1.54 1.47
C ILE A 47 12.13 2.42 2.52
N GLY A 48 10.98 3.00 2.18
CA GLY A 48 10.29 3.91 3.09
C GLY A 48 10.01 3.25 4.45
N SER A 49 9.65 4.04 5.48
CA SER A 49 9.16 3.56 6.78
C SER A 49 8.39 2.26 6.62
N PRO A 50 8.61 1.23 7.47
CA PRO A 50 8.16 -0.15 7.26
C PRO A 50 6.73 -0.14 6.75
N GLY A 51 6.58 -0.19 5.42
CA GLY A 51 5.29 0.02 4.80
C GLY A 51 4.42 -1.18 5.09
N GLY A 52 3.12 -1.04 4.83
CA GLY A 52 2.30 -2.23 4.64
C GLY A 52 2.90 -3.08 3.52
N LEU A 53 2.96 -4.39 3.70
CA LEU A 53 3.18 -5.33 2.60
C LEU A 53 1.84 -5.64 1.97
N VAL A 54 1.84 -5.88 0.66
CA VAL A 54 0.68 -6.44 -0.03
C VAL A 54 1.11 -7.68 -0.81
N SER A 55 0.19 -8.63 -0.94
CA SER A 55 0.35 -9.76 -1.85
C SER A 55 0.37 -9.27 -3.29
N SER A 56 1.20 -9.90 -4.12
CA SER A 56 1.10 -9.84 -5.57
C SER A 56 -0.07 -10.70 -6.06
N TYR A 57 0.10 -11.37 -7.20
CA TYR A 57 -0.86 -12.33 -7.69
C TYR A 57 -0.84 -13.59 -6.82
N VAL A 58 -1.99 -13.91 -6.24
CA VAL A 58 -2.23 -15.22 -5.62
C VAL A 58 -2.30 -16.25 -6.75
N VAL A 59 -1.34 -17.18 -6.74
CA VAL A 59 -1.26 -18.28 -7.71
C VAL A 59 -1.49 -19.61 -7.01
N SER A 60 -1.83 -20.65 -7.78
CA SER A 60 -1.90 -22.01 -7.26
C SER A 60 -0.55 -22.42 -6.66
N TYR A 61 -0.58 -23.13 -5.54
CA TYR A 61 0.64 -23.64 -4.92
C TYR A 61 1.35 -24.64 -5.86
N PRO A 62 2.69 -24.62 -5.98
CA PRO A 62 3.38 -25.54 -6.88
C PRO A 62 3.09 -27.00 -6.57
N GLY A 63 2.56 -27.72 -7.55
CA GLY A 63 2.18 -29.13 -7.39
C GLY A 63 0.81 -29.36 -6.74
N TYR A 64 0.03 -28.31 -6.44
CA TYR A 64 -1.36 -28.47 -6.03
C TYR A 64 -2.20 -29.00 -7.20
N THR A 65 -2.87 -30.13 -7.00
CA THR A 65 -3.69 -30.80 -8.01
C THR A 65 -5.18 -30.78 -7.68
N GLY A 66 -5.58 -30.08 -6.62
CA GLY A 66 -6.98 -29.92 -6.25
C GLY A 66 -7.71 -28.93 -7.15
N ASN A 67 -8.98 -28.68 -6.84
CA ASN A 67 -9.87 -27.84 -7.65
C ASN A 67 -10.09 -26.43 -7.07
N LEU A 68 -9.46 -26.10 -5.94
CA LEU A 68 -9.53 -24.76 -5.37
C LEU A 68 -8.67 -23.77 -6.18
N SER A 69 -9.15 -22.54 -6.30
CA SER A 69 -8.47 -21.48 -7.05
C SER A 69 -8.62 -20.18 -6.29
N VAL A 70 -7.68 -19.93 -5.38
CA VAL A 70 -7.74 -18.75 -4.51
C VAL A 70 -7.38 -17.49 -5.30
N MET A 71 -8.20 -16.46 -5.16
CA MET A 71 -7.95 -15.12 -5.70
C MET A 71 -8.26 -14.08 -4.63
N GLY A 72 -7.59 -12.94 -4.67
CA GLY A 72 -7.86 -11.84 -3.75
C GLY A 72 -6.61 -11.07 -3.40
N SER A 73 -6.65 -10.38 -2.27
CA SER A 73 -5.54 -9.59 -1.75
C SER A 73 -5.33 -9.83 -0.26
N LEU A 74 -4.07 -9.78 0.14
CA LEU A 74 -3.63 -9.79 1.53
C LEU A 74 -2.76 -8.56 1.76
N GLN A 75 -2.95 -7.92 2.91
CA GLN A 75 -2.18 -6.79 3.36
C GLN A 75 -1.63 -7.07 4.76
N PHE A 76 -0.36 -6.77 4.98
CA PHE A 76 0.28 -6.86 6.28
C PHE A 76 0.78 -5.48 6.69
N SER A 77 0.08 -4.81 7.61
CA SER A 77 0.55 -3.55 8.20
C SER A 77 1.50 -3.85 9.37
N PRO A 78 2.52 -3.00 9.63
CA PRO A 78 3.34 -3.18 10.82
C PRO A 78 2.56 -2.79 12.09
N GLU A 79 2.88 -3.40 13.22
CA GLU A 79 2.38 -2.97 14.53
C GLU A 79 3.49 -2.76 15.55
N GLY A 80 3.44 -1.58 16.19
CA GLY A 80 4.22 -1.24 17.37
C GLY A 80 5.74 -1.40 17.20
N SER A 81 6.43 -1.49 18.34
CA SER A 81 7.86 -1.81 18.43
C SER A 81 8.14 -3.32 18.39
N ASP A 82 7.10 -4.14 18.51
CA ASP A 82 7.22 -5.55 18.88
C ASP A 82 7.41 -6.48 17.67
N ALA A 83 7.59 -5.89 16.49
CA ALA A 83 7.84 -6.62 15.24
C ALA A 83 6.72 -7.63 14.94
N SER A 84 5.50 -7.10 14.82
CA SER A 84 4.27 -7.84 14.52
C SER A 84 3.72 -7.47 13.14
N GLN A 85 2.94 -8.39 12.56
CA GLN A 85 2.14 -8.18 11.36
C GLN A 85 0.67 -8.04 11.73
N ILE A 86 0.01 -7.01 11.20
CA ILE A 86 -1.45 -6.89 11.18
C ILE A 86 -1.92 -7.34 9.79
N LEU A 87 -2.52 -8.53 9.73
CA LEU A 87 -3.07 -9.11 8.53
C LEU A 87 -4.52 -8.63 8.31
N SER A 88 -4.76 -8.09 7.12
CA SER A 88 -6.09 -7.86 6.54
C SER A 88 -6.16 -8.57 5.19
N TYR A 89 -7.26 -9.26 4.89
CA TYR A 89 -7.42 -9.99 3.64
C TYR A 89 -8.85 -9.98 3.13
N GLU A 90 -8.98 -10.11 1.81
CA GLU A 90 -10.21 -10.46 1.12
C GLU A 90 -9.87 -11.51 0.07
N ILE A 91 -10.42 -12.72 0.22
CA ILE A 91 -10.16 -13.85 -0.68
C ILE A 91 -11.45 -14.50 -1.15
N THR A 92 -11.37 -15.11 -2.33
CA THR A 92 -12.41 -15.95 -2.94
C THR A 92 -11.78 -17.23 -3.45
N GLY A 93 -12.59 -18.28 -3.64
CA GLY A 93 -12.11 -19.59 -4.10
C GLY A 93 -11.32 -20.37 -3.05
N GLY A 94 -11.42 -19.97 -1.76
CA GLY A 94 -10.92 -20.73 -0.63
C GLY A 94 -11.78 -21.96 -0.34
N ASP A 95 -11.26 -22.89 0.45
CA ASP A 95 -12.00 -24.10 0.84
C ASP A 95 -13.27 -23.75 1.64
N ALA A 96 -14.43 -24.16 1.12
CA ALA A 96 -15.73 -23.95 1.74
C ALA A 96 -15.91 -24.66 3.10
N SER A 97 -15.06 -25.65 3.40
CA SER A 97 -15.04 -26.36 4.68
C SER A 97 -14.40 -25.54 5.80
N CYS A 98 -13.64 -24.50 5.45
CA CYS A 98 -13.02 -23.64 6.44
C CYS A 98 -14.04 -22.79 7.19
N GLY A 99 -14.09 -22.95 8.52
CA GLY A 99 -15.08 -22.35 9.41
C GLY A 99 -16.28 -23.26 9.74
N THR A 100 -16.44 -24.39 9.05
CA THR A 100 -17.58 -25.31 9.25
C THR A 100 -17.16 -26.74 9.60
N ALA A 101 -16.05 -27.23 9.05
CA ALA A 101 -15.52 -28.55 9.37
C ALA A 101 -14.81 -28.56 10.74
N ASN A 102 -14.88 -29.71 11.42
CA ASN A 102 -14.05 -29.94 12.60
C ASN A 102 -12.61 -30.25 12.15
N VAL A 103 -11.74 -29.26 12.26
CA VAL A 103 -10.32 -29.34 11.90
C VAL A 103 -9.39 -29.53 13.09
N THR A 104 -9.94 -29.93 14.25
CA THR A 104 -9.16 -30.18 15.47
C THR A 104 -8.07 -31.21 15.21
N GLY A 105 -6.82 -30.85 15.51
CA GLY A 105 -5.65 -31.72 15.34
C GLY A 105 -5.09 -31.78 13.91
N ILE A 106 -5.69 -31.07 12.95
CA ILE A 106 -5.18 -30.96 11.58
C ILE A 106 -4.23 -29.76 11.51
N ALA A 107 -2.94 -30.02 11.37
CA ALA A 107 -1.94 -28.97 11.27
C ALA A 107 -2.19 -28.06 10.05
N ASN A 108 -2.11 -26.75 10.25
CA ASN A 108 -2.26 -25.70 9.23
C ASN A 108 -3.63 -25.64 8.56
N ALA A 109 -4.64 -26.37 9.05
CA ALA A 109 -5.96 -26.34 8.45
C ALA A 109 -6.48 -24.89 8.38
N CYS A 110 -6.93 -24.48 7.20
CA CYS A 110 -7.49 -23.14 6.97
C CYS A 110 -6.55 -22.00 7.33
N GLY A 111 -5.24 -22.22 7.27
CA GLY A 111 -4.22 -21.24 7.65
C GLY A 111 -3.90 -20.22 6.57
N ILE A 112 -3.49 -19.01 7.00
CA ILE A 112 -2.84 -17.99 6.15
C ILE A 112 -1.51 -17.62 6.81
N HIS A 113 -0.40 -18.03 6.22
CA HIS A 113 0.91 -17.97 6.89
C HIS A 113 1.99 -17.41 5.98
N ILE A 114 2.94 -16.64 6.55
CA ILE A 114 4.18 -16.29 5.83
C ILE A 114 5.15 -17.46 5.96
N HIS A 115 5.74 -17.90 4.85
CA HIS A 115 6.70 -19.00 4.78
C HIS A 115 8.12 -18.53 4.46
N VAL A 116 9.12 -19.38 4.74
CA VAL A 116 10.55 -19.02 4.61
C VAL A 116 10.98 -18.74 3.15
N GLY A 117 10.32 -19.37 2.18
CA GLY A 117 10.65 -19.25 0.76
C GLY A 117 10.38 -17.88 0.19
N THR A 118 10.99 -17.59 -0.96
CA THR A 118 11.02 -16.25 -1.56
C THR A 118 10.28 -16.16 -2.90
N ASN A 119 9.82 -17.28 -3.42
CA ASN A 119 9.02 -17.34 -4.64
C ASN A 119 8.05 -18.53 -4.62
N CYS A 120 7.15 -18.53 -5.61
CA CYS A 120 6.12 -19.54 -5.77
C CYS A 120 6.39 -20.49 -6.94
N SER A 121 7.66 -20.72 -7.35
CA SER A 121 7.94 -21.59 -8.50
C SER A 121 8.24 -23.04 -8.12
N ASP A 122 8.71 -23.30 -6.90
CA ASP A 122 9.11 -24.64 -6.47
C ASP A 122 8.71 -24.91 -5.02
N ALA A 123 7.82 -25.89 -4.83
CA ALA A 123 7.35 -26.32 -3.51
C ALA A 123 8.48 -26.75 -2.57
N SER A 124 9.58 -27.29 -3.11
CA SER A 124 10.72 -27.77 -2.31
C SER A 124 11.50 -26.63 -1.65
N THR A 125 11.40 -25.41 -2.19
CA THR A 125 12.11 -24.23 -1.69
C THR A 125 11.28 -23.35 -0.75
N ILE A 126 9.97 -23.59 -0.65
CA ILE A 126 9.06 -22.73 0.14
C ILE A 126 9.24 -22.93 1.65
N GLY A 127 9.56 -24.17 2.08
CA GLY A 127 9.79 -24.50 3.48
C GLY A 127 8.56 -24.28 4.40
N GLY A 128 8.80 -24.12 5.71
CA GLY A 128 7.75 -23.93 6.74
C GLY A 128 7.44 -22.46 7.03
N HIS A 129 6.64 -22.19 8.07
CA HIS A 129 6.32 -20.80 8.43
C HIS A 129 7.57 -20.02 8.85
N PHE A 130 7.52 -18.70 8.68
CA PHE A 130 8.61 -17.79 8.95
C PHE A 130 8.29 -16.90 10.14
N TRP A 131 9.06 -17.01 11.21
CA TRP A 131 8.95 -16.23 12.43
C TRP A 131 10.27 -16.26 13.22
N ASN A 132 10.40 -15.39 14.21
CA ASN A 132 11.56 -15.32 15.06
C ASN A 132 11.55 -16.43 16.12
N LYS A 133 12.16 -17.58 15.79
CA LYS A 133 12.30 -18.75 16.67
C LYS A 133 13.21 -18.53 17.88
N THR A 134 14.01 -17.46 17.87
CA THR A 134 14.85 -17.08 19.02
C THR A 134 14.01 -16.33 20.06
N LEU A 135 13.07 -15.50 19.60
CA LEU A 135 12.17 -14.74 20.47
C LEU A 135 10.98 -15.57 20.98
N TYR A 136 10.43 -16.43 20.12
CA TYR A 136 9.26 -17.26 20.44
C TYR A 136 9.58 -18.75 20.41
N SER A 137 9.17 -19.47 21.46
CA SER A 137 9.26 -20.94 21.55
C SER A 137 8.12 -21.67 20.84
N THR A 138 7.00 -20.99 20.60
CA THR A 138 5.82 -21.52 19.90
C THR A 138 5.62 -20.76 18.59
N ASP A 139 5.17 -21.48 17.57
CA ASP A 139 4.85 -20.91 16.26
C ASP A 139 3.60 -20.01 16.34
N PRO A 140 3.75 -18.68 16.12
CA PRO A 140 2.64 -17.73 16.22
C PRO A 140 1.61 -17.88 15.10
N TRP A 141 1.95 -18.61 14.02
CA TRP A 141 1.06 -18.82 12.88
C TRP A 141 0.00 -19.89 13.13
N GLN A 142 0.19 -20.78 14.11
CA GLN A 142 -0.71 -21.94 14.33
C GLN A 142 -2.17 -21.56 14.60
N SER A 143 -2.42 -20.41 15.22
CA SER A 143 -3.78 -19.92 15.51
C SER A 143 -4.38 -19.07 14.39
N VAL A 144 -3.63 -18.76 13.34
CA VAL A 144 -4.07 -17.87 12.26
C VAL A 144 -4.84 -18.70 11.25
N MET A 145 -6.17 -18.66 11.35
CA MET A 145 -7.09 -19.39 10.49
C MET A 145 -8.13 -18.46 9.87
N TYR A 146 -8.52 -18.72 8.62
CA TYR A 146 -9.65 -18.08 7.98
C TYR A 146 -10.91 -18.96 8.05
N ALA A 147 -12.06 -18.33 8.01
CA ALA A 147 -13.35 -18.97 7.83
C ALA A 147 -13.98 -18.44 6.54
N THR A 148 -14.67 -19.29 5.79
CA THR A 148 -15.35 -18.91 4.56
C THR A 148 -16.85 -18.90 4.70
N GLU A 149 -17.48 -18.05 3.91
CA GLU A 149 -18.89 -18.11 3.55
C GLU A 149 -18.97 -18.28 2.02
N ASN A 150 -19.43 -19.44 1.55
CA ASN A 150 -19.50 -19.77 0.12
C ASN A 150 -18.17 -19.60 -0.64
N GLY A 151 -17.06 -20.04 -0.03
CA GLY A 151 -15.71 -19.95 -0.61
C GLY A 151 -15.11 -18.55 -0.60
N LYS A 152 -15.75 -17.57 0.05
CA LYS A 152 -15.23 -16.22 0.27
C LYS A 152 -14.85 -16.02 1.72
N ALA A 153 -13.77 -15.31 1.99
CA ALA A 153 -13.37 -14.96 3.35
C ALA A 153 -12.78 -13.56 3.38
N SER A 154 -13.06 -12.82 4.45
CA SER A 154 -12.44 -11.52 4.70
C SER A 154 -12.23 -11.33 6.20
N ALA A 155 -11.11 -10.74 6.57
CA ALA A 155 -10.87 -10.24 7.91
C ALA A 155 -10.01 -8.99 7.85
N ALA A 156 -10.10 -8.18 8.89
CA ALA A 156 -9.25 -7.02 9.10
C ALA A 156 -8.62 -7.10 10.48
N ASP A 157 -7.45 -6.49 10.60
CA ASP A 157 -6.79 -6.23 11.88
C ASP A 157 -6.46 -7.50 12.70
N VAL A 158 -6.11 -8.59 12.01
CA VAL A 158 -5.62 -9.81 12.66
C VAL A 158 -4.15 -9.58 13.04
N THR A 159 -3.84 -9.42 14.33
CA THR A 159 -2.46 -9.26 14.81
C THR A 159 -1.75 -10.61 14.96
N ILE A 160 -0.55 -10.72 14.40
CA ILE A 160 0.38 -11.85 14.54
C ILE A 160 1.73 -11.33 15.04
N ALA A 161 2.12 -11.73 16.25
CA ALA A 161 3.41 -11.39 16.83
C ALA A 161 4.49 -12.38 16.36
N THR A 162 5.12 -12.10 15.22
CA THR A 162 6.15 -12.97 14.63
C THR A 162 7.54 -12.67 15.15
N GLY A 163 7.75 -11.48 15.72
CA GLY A 163 9.06 -10.99 16.15
C GLY A 163 9.95 -10.59 14.98
N LEU A 164 9.33 -10.32 13.82
CA LEU A 164 9.96 -9.91 12.58
C LEU A 164 9.23 -8.69 12.04
N THR A 165 9.99 -7.69 11.61
CA THR A 165 9.47 -6.51 10.96
C THR A 165 8.95 -6.84 9.56
N ASN A 166 8.11 -5.97 9.01
CA ASN A 166 7.70 -6.07 7.60
C ASN A 166 8.89 -6.07 6.64
N GLN A 167 10.03 -5.46 7.02
CA GLN A 167 11.25 -5.51 6.22
C GLN A 167 11.87 -6.89 6.16
N GLU A 168 11.87 -7.63 7.27
CA GLU A 168 12.46 -8.97 7.36
C GLU A 168 11.60 -10.02 6.65
N VAL A 169 10.29 -9.79 6.53
CA VAL A 169 9.35 -10.71 5.87
C VAL A 169 8.99 -10.28 4.43
N ALA A 170 9.46 -9.13 3.95
CA ALA A 170 9.06 -8.57 2.66
C ALA A 170 9.42 -9.43 1.45
N ASP A 171 10.50 -10.20 1.53
CA ASP A 171 10.99 -11.08 0.46
C ASP A 171 10.40 -12.49 0.54
N ARG A 172 9.48 -12.73 1.48
CA ARG A 172 8.86 -14.02 1.75
C ARG A 172 7.58 -14.21 0.95
N VAL A 173 7.07 -15.43 0.96
CA VAL A 173 5.77 -15.78 0.39
C VAL A 173 4.73 -15.98 1.47
N VAL A 174 3.48 -15.63 1.17
CA VAL A 174 2.31 -16.02 1.96
C VAL A 174 1.64 -17.23 1.31
N ILE A 175 1.26 -18.20 2.13
CA ILE A 175 0.61 -19.45 1.73
C ILE A 175 -0.77 -19.51 2.38
N ILE A 176 -1.76 -19.96 1.61
CA ILE A 176 -3.10 -20.27 2.11
C ILE A 176 -3.28 -21.78 2.08
N HIS A 177 -3.88 -22.32 3.13
CA HIS A 177 -4.12 -23.76 3.32
C HIS A 177 -5.61 -24.10 3.28
N ASP A 178 -5.95 -25.29 2.79
CA ASP A 178 -7.33 -25.82 2.88
C ASP A 178 -7.63 -26.48 4.24
N ALA A 179 -8.84 -27.02 4.41
CA ALA A 179 -9.27 -27.64 5.67
C ALA A 179 -8.51 -28.95 5.99
N THR A 180 -7.80 -29.54 5.02
CA THR A 180 -6.93 -30.70 5.24
C THR A 180 -5.52 -30.30 5.67
N GLY A 181 -5.22 -29.00 5.67
CA GLY A 181 -3.89 -28.44 5.92
C GLY A 181 -2.99 -28.43 4.68
N ALA A 182 -3.50 -28.82 3.51
CA ALA A 182 -2.74 -28.77 2.27
C ALA A 182 -2.54 -27.33 1.83
N ARG A 183 -1.37 -27.02 1.26
CA ARG A 183 -1.05 -25.70 0.71
C ARG A 183 -1.75 -25.57 -0.65
N ILE A 184 -2.62 -24.59 -0.80
CA ILE A 184 -3.47 -24.45 -1.99
C ILE A 184 -3.12 -23.23 -2.84
N SER A 185 -2.51 -22.21 -2.24
CA SER A 185 -2.03 -21.05 -2.98
C SER A 185 -0.72 -20.51 -2.43
N CYS A 186 -0.06 -19.68 -3.24
CA CYS A 186 1.14 -18.96 -2.89
C CYS A 186 1.08 -17.55 -3.48
N SER A 187 1.58 -16.57 -2.74
CA SER A 187 1.81 -15.23 -3.28
C SER A 187 3.11 -14.66 -2.73
N GLN A 188 3.90 -14.04 -3.60
CA GLN A 188 4.96 -13.13 -3.18
C GLN A 188 4.35 -11.86 -2.58
N MET A 189 5.10 -11.20 -1.70
CA MET A 189 4.73 -9.93 -1.11
C MET A 189 5.69 -8.83 -1.56
N TYR A 190 5.23 -7.59 -1.50
CA TYR A 190 6.06 -6.42 -1.74
C TYR A 190 5.57 -5.25 -0.90
N PHE A 191 6.47 -4.29 -0.67
CA PHE A 191 6.10 -3.05 0.00
C PHE A 191 5.09 -2.28 -0.84
N TYR A 192 3.91 -2.05 -0.27
CA TYR A 192 2.99 -1.08 -0.80
C TYR A 192 3.50 0.31 -0.45
N LYS A 193 3.71 1.16 -1.47
CA LYS A 193 3.88 2.59 -1.26
C LYS A 193 2.55 3.12 -0.73
N GLN A 194 2.42 3.22 0.59
CA GLN A 194 1.34 4.00 1.19
C GLN A 194 1.35 5.38 0.50
N PRO A 195 0.24 5.80 -0.14
CA PRO A 195 0.05 7.22 -0.42
C PRO A 195 0.35 7.96 0.88
N PRO A 196 1.14 9.05 0.87
CA PRO A 196 1.45 9.78 2.10
C PRO A 196 0.14 10.00 2.84
N ALA A 197 0.07 9.52 4.08
CA ALA A 197 -1.13 9.56 4.89
C ALA A 197 -1.75 10.95 4.71
N GLN A 198 -2.95 11.01 4.16
CA GLN A 198 -3.68 12.26 4.18
C GLN A 198 -3.90 12.53 5.66
N THR A 199 -3.11 13.45 6.20
CA THR A 199 -3.36 14.04 7.50
C THR A 199 -4.78 14.58 7.42
N SER A 200 -5.75 13.81 7.92
CA SER A 200 -7.05 14.35 8.23
C SER A 200 -6.79 15.32 9.37
N THR A 201 -6.54 16.58 9.03
CA THR A 201 -6.79 17.68 9.94
C THR A 201 -8.26 17.56 10.29
N ALA A 202 -8.54 16.92 11.43
CA ALA A 202 -9.82 17.04 12.09
C ALA A 202 -10.05 18.54 12.25
N ALA A 203 -10.98 19.07 11.46
CA ALA A 203 -11.43 20.44 11.62
C ALA A 203 -12.04 20.50 13.03
N THR A 204 -11.29 21.05 13.97
CA THR A 204 -11.83 21.47 15.26
C THR A 204 -12.79 22.60 14.95
N THR A 205 -14.07 22.28 14.82
CA THR A 205 -15.14 23.28 14.85
C THR A 205 -15.16 23.87 16.26
N ALA A 206 -14.34 24.89 16.48
CA ALA A 206 -14.46 25.76 17.63
C ALA A 206 -15.71 26.62 17.40
N THR A 207 -16.80 26.27 18.07
CA THR A 207 -18.00 27.10 18.17
C THR A 207 -17.65 28.35 18.97
N THR A 208 -17.26 29.43 18.30
CA THR A 208 -17.20 30.76 18.91
C THR A 208 -18.56 31.42 18.78
N THR A 209 -19.32 31.43 19.88
CA THR A 209 -20.48 32.30 20.05
C THR A 209 -20.02 33.75 20.08
N ALA A 210 -20.11 34.45 18.96
CA ALA A 210 -19.89 35.90 18.90
C ALA A 210 -21.22 36.62 19.09
N THR A 211 -21.39 37.27 20.25
CA THR A 211 -22.46 38.24 20.51
C THR A 211 -22.21 39.48 19.67
N ALA A 212 -23.10 39.76 18.72
CA ALA A 212 -23.06 40.96 17.90
C ALA A 212 -23.57 42.18 18.69
N THR A 213 -22.69 43.15 18.93
CA THR A 213 -23.11 44.52 19.28
C THR A 213 -22.89 45.39 18.05
N ALA A 214 -23.99 45.86 17.46
CA ALA A 214 -23.96 46.75 16.31
C ALA A 214 -23.45 48.14 16.71
N THR A 215 -22.46 48.65 15.99
CA THR A 215 -22.12 50.08 15.98
C THR A 215 -22.10 50.56 14.54
N THR A 216 -23.03 51.46 14.23
CA THR A 216 -23.24 52.05 12.91
C THR A 216 -22.14 53.07 12.63
N ALA A 217 -21.34 52.87 11.58
CA ALA A 217 -20.46 53.89 11.03
C ALA A 217 -20.86 54.18 9.58
N THR A 218 -21.44 55.35 9.37
CA THR A 218 -21.79 55.91 8.06
C THR A 218 -20.53 56.48 7.43
N THR A 219 -20.19 56.08 6.20
CA THR A 219 -19.13 56.75 5.44
C THR A 219 -19.63 57.10 4.04
N THR A 220 -19.85 58.40 3.86
CA THR A 220 -20.21 59.05 2.60
C THR A 220 -18.99 59.05 1.68
N THR A 221 -19.11 58.50 0.47
CA THR A 221 -18.07 58.61 -0.57
C THR A 221 -18.56 59.52 -1.68
N THR A 222 -17.80 60.58 -1.94
CA THR A 222 -18.08 61.61 -2.96
C THR A 222 -17.53 61.20 -4.34
N SER A 223 -18.13 61.77 -5.38
CA SER A 223 -18.11 61.37 -6.79
C SER A 223 -16.81 61.62 -7.57
N ALA A 224 -15.62 61.54 -6.96
CA ALA A 224 -14.38 62.01 -7.59
C ALA A 224 -13.28 60.95 -7.86
N GLN A 225 -13.55 59.64 -7.74
CA GLN A 225 -12.52 58.61 -8.01
C GLN A 225 -12.94 57.46 -8.94
N MET A 226 -13.90 57.68 -9.83
CA MET A 226 -14.37 56.65 -10.78
C MET A 226 -13.79 56.79 -12.20
N ASN A 227 -12.60 57.37 -12.38
CA ASN A 227 -12.04 57.63 -13.72
C ASN A 227 -10.52 57.40 -13.88
N ALA A 228 -10.00 56.31 -13.31
CA ALA A 228 -8.63 55.88 -13.59
C ALA A 228 -8.49 54.35 -13.57
N LEU A 229 -9.25 53.64 -14.40
CA LEU A 229 -9.03 52.20 -14.69
C LEU A 229 -9.72 51.78 -16.00
N ILE A 230 -9.68 52.63 -17.03
CA ILE A 230 -10.07 52.26 -18.41
C ILE A 230 -9.06 52.87 -19.38
N SER A 231 -7.82 52.37 -19.38
CA SER A 231 -6.88 52.49 -20.50
C SER A 231 -5.60 51.74 -20.16
N ARG A 232 -5.58 50.43 -20.42
CA ARG A 232 -4.38 49.62 -20.72
C ARG A 232 -4.76 48.15 -20.96
N ALA A 233 -5.51 47.92 -22.04
CA ALA A 233 -5.72 46.58 -22.57
C ALA A 233 -5.82 46.63 -24.09
N THR A 234 -4.73 46.96 -24.78
CA THR A 234 -4.52 46.62 -26.20
C THR A 234 -3.02 46.61 -26.51
N THR A 235 -2.45 45.41 -26.61
CA THR A 235 -1.41 44.99 -27.58
C THR A 235 -0.96 43.57 -27.24
N LEU A 236 -1.74 42.58 -27.70
CA LEU A 236 -1.30 41.18 -27.79
C LEU A 236 -0.43 41.02 -29.05
N LYS A 237 0.81 40.54 -28.88
CA LYS A 237 1.63 39.98 -29.96
C LYS A 237 1.47 38.46 -29.92
N ALA A 238 1.19 37.87 -31.08
CA ALA A 238 0.80 36.48 -31.27
C ALA A 238 1.91 35.49 -30.88
N GLY A 239 1.51 34.36 -30.26
CA GLY A 239 2.28 33.11 -30.33
C GLY A 239 2.56 32.37 -29.01
N SER A 240 1.52 31.90 -28.29
CA SER A 240 1.60 30.67 -27.47
C SER A 240 0.22 30.34 -26.88
N LYS A 241 -0.34 29.19 -27.28
CA LYS A 241 -1.66 28.71 -26.89
C LYS A 241 -1.61 28.15 -25.46
N ALA A 242 -2.17 28.88 -24.49
CA ALA A 242 -2.53 28.33 -23.19
C ALA A 242 -4.01 27.94 -23.22
N TRP A 243 -4.29 26.64 -23.22
CA TRP A 243 -5.61 26.11 -22.90
C TRP A 243 -5.70 26.02 -21.38
N LEU A 244 -6.55 26.85 -20.77
CA LEU A 244 -6.99 26.66 -19.39
C LEU A 244 -8.51 26.40 -19.44
N LEU A 245 -8.87 25.13 -19.35
CA LEU A 245 -10.24 24.71 -19.07
C LEU A 245 -10.60 25.16 -17.65
N PHE A 246 -11.62 26.00 -17.50
CA PHE A 246 -12.40 26.09 -16.27
C PHE A 246 -13.71 25.31 -16.48
N ALA A 247 -13.90 24.28 -15.65
CA ALA A 247 -15.13 23.51 -15.57
C ALA A 247 -16.19 24.26 -14.77
N LEU A 248 -17.45 24.04 -15.14
CA LEU A 248 -18.66 24.58 -14.52
C LEU A 248 -18.83 24.16 -13.06
N ALA A 249 -19.46 25.01 -12.26
CA ALA A 249 -20.33 24.58 -11.17
C ALA A 249 -21.60 25.45 -11.16
N SER A 250 -22.71 24.84 -11.59
CA SER A 250 -24.06 25.33 -11.36
C SER A 250 -24.41 25.19 -9.87
N ALA A 251 -25.01 26.21 -9.27
CA ALA A 251 -25.76 26.07 -8.03
C ALA A 251 -27.16 26.64 -8.24
N ALA A 252 -28.14 25.75 -8.09
CA ALA A 252 -29.57 26.02 -8.20
C ALA A 252 -30.07 26.83 -7.00
N PHE A 253 -31.02 27.72 -7.28
CA PHE A 253 -31.90 28.34 -6.29
C PHE A 253 -32.98 27.35 -5.85
N LEU A 254 -33.18 27.21 -4.53
CA LEU A 254 -34.47 26.86 -3.94
C LEU A 254 -34.82 27.90 -2.89
N SER A 255 -35.72 28.81 -3.28
CA SER A 255 -36.92 29.26 -2.57
C SER A 255 -37.57 30.35 -3.42
#